data_AF-A0A2M9PAQ5-F1
#
_entry.id   AF-A0A2M9PAQ5-F1
#
_cell.length_a   1.000
_cell.length_b   1.000
_cell.length_c   1.000
_cell.angle_alpha   90.00
_cell.angle_beta   90.00
_cell.angle_gamma   90.00
#
_symmetry.space_group_name_H-M   'P 1'
#
loop_
_entity.id
_entity.type
_entity.pdbx_description
1 polymer ?
#
loop_
_entity_poly.entity_id
_entity_poly.type
_entity_poly.pdbx_seq_one_letter_code
_entity_poly.pdbx_strand_id
1 'polypeptide(L)'
;MTSPLHPASTVKILAGEARPATRIIPEEVPVALVHDGITHAVMMATPADLEDFALGFAITEGVARPDQIRDVEVAEQPDGWEVRLWLAPDAGRAVT
;
A
#
# COMPACT_ATOMS: atom_id res chain seq x y z
N MET A 1 -14.83 0.81 1.40
CA MET A 1 -13.59 1.53 1.73
C MET A 1 -13.94 2.94 2.13
N THR A 2 -13.42 3.41 3.27
CA THR A 2 -13.55 4.81 3.71
C THR A 2 -12.71 5.71 2.80
N SER A 3 -13.04 7.00 2.68
CA SER A 3 -12.24 7.94 1.89
C SER A 3 -10.83 8.09 2.50
N PRO A 4 -9.74 7.89 1.75
CA PRO A 4 -8.36 8.01 2.25
C PRO A 4 -7.89 9.48 2.34
N LEU A 5 -8.83 10.43 2.37
CA LEU A 5 -8.58 11.86 2.41
C LEU A 5 -9.24 12.45 3.65
N HIS A 6 -8.44 13.10 4.48
CA HIS A 6 -8.85 13.60 5.79
C HIS A 6 -8.65 15.12 5.88
N PRO A 7 -9.63 15.88 6.40
CA PRO A 7 -9.40 17.29 6.72
C PRO A 7 -8.53 17.41 7.97
N ALA A 8 -7.46 18.19 7.87
CA ALA A 8 -6.57 18.52 8.97
C ALA A 8 -6.60 20.02 9.26
N SER A 9 -6.67 20.37 10.55
CA SER A 9 -6.46 21.74 11.02
C SER A 9 -4.99 22.11 10.88
N THR A 10 -4.72 23.27 10.30
CA THR A 10 -3.38 23.77 10.01
C THR A 10 -3.25 25.24 10.41
N VAL A 11 -2.02 25.73 10.49
CA VAL A 11 -1.71 27.16 10.64
C VAL A 11 -0.95 27.60 9.40
N LYS A 12 -1.48 28.59 8.68
CA LYS A 12 -0.81 29.22 7.53
C LYS A 12 -0.09 30.48 8.01
N ILE A 13 1.22 30.56 7.80
CA ILE A 13 2.02 31.75 8.11
C ILE A 13 2.32 32.50 6.82
N LEU A 14 1.92 33.77 6.74
CA LEU A 14 2.20 34.65 5.60
C LEU A 14 2.48 36.07 6.10
N ALA A 15 3.60 36.66 5.67
CA ALA A 15 4.01 38.02 6.06
C ALA A 15 4.09 38.26 7.59
N GLY A 16 4.51 37.25 8.35
CA GLY A 16 4.59 37.33 9.82
C GLY A 16 3.25 37.12 10.54
N GLU A 17 2.15 36.94 9.82
CA GLU A 17 0.85 36.63 10.40
C GLU A 17 0.53 35.14 10.33
N ALA A 18 0.10 34.57 11.45
CA ALA A 18 -0.40 33.20 11.54
C ALA A 18 -1.93 33.19 11.50
N ARG A 19 -2.52 32.38 10.61
CA ARG A 19 -3.97 32.27 10.44
C ARG A 19 -4.39 30.80 10.47
N PRO A 20 -5.45 30.42 11.20
CA PRO A 20 -6.03 29.09 11.11
C PRO A 20 -6.44 28.78 9.66
N ALA A 21 -6.23 27.55 9.24
CA ALA A 21 -6.63 27.05 7.94
C ALA A 21 -6.95 25.55 8.01
N THR A 22 -7.57 25.03 6.96
CA THR A 22 -7.82 23.59 6.80
C THR A 22 -7.15 23.10 5.53
N ARG A 23 -6.57 21.90 5.58
CA ARG A 23 -6.00 21.23 4.42
C ARG A 23 -6.48 19.79 4.36
N ILE A 24 -6.74 19.29 3.17
CA ILE A 24 -6.96 17.86 2.96
C ILE A 24 -5.60 17.16 2.93
N ILE A 25 -5.46 16.11 3.72
CA ILE A 25 -4.25 15.27 3.78
C ILE A 25 -4.61 13.84 3.35
N PRO A 26 -3.71 13.15 2.62
CA PRO A 26 -3.88 11.74 2.34
C PRO A 26 -3.62 10.91 3.59
N GLU A 27 -4.29 9.76 3.67
CA GLU A 27 -4.01 8.70 4.61
C GLU A 27 -2.79 7.89 4.16
N GLU A 28 -2.01 7.44 5.14
CA GLU A 28 -0.85 6.59 4.96
C GLU A 28 -0.87 5.52 6.07
N VAL A 29 -1.09 4.27 5.68
CA VAL A 29 -1.27 3.11 6.58
C VAL A 29 -0.27 2.02 6.23
N PRO A 30 0.08 1.13 7.18
CA PRO A 30 0.91 -0.02 6.85
C PRO A 30 0.14 -1.03 6.02
N VAL A 31 0.78 -1.51 4.96
CA VAL A 31 0.29 -2.52 4.02
C VAL A 31 1.29 -3.67 4.00
N ALA A 32 0.90 -4.82 4.53
CA ALA A 32 1.69 -6.05 4.50
C ALA A 32 1.51 -6.77 3.16
N LEU A 33 2.61 -6.98 2.45
CA LEU A 33 2.65 -7.75 1.21
C LEU A 33 3.04 -9.19 1.53
N VAL A 34 2.15 -10.13 1.23
CA VAL A 34 2.30 -11.55 1.57
C VAL A 34 2.34 -12.37 0.29
N HIS A 35 3.38 -13.17 0.11
CA HIS A 35 3.54 -14.07 -1.03
C HIS A 35 3.41 -15.51 -0.56
N ASP A 36 2.42 -16.25 -1.06
CA ASP A 36 2.16 -17.65 -0.70
C ASP A 36 2.18 -17.92 0.83
N GLY A 37 1.64 -16.99 1.61
CA GLY A 37 1.54 -17.08 3.07
C GLY A 37 2.75 -16.59 3.86
N ILE A 38 3.79 -16.06 3.21
CA ILE A 38 4.97 -15.47 3.85
C ILE A 38 4.97 -13.96 3.66
N THR A 39 5.01 -13.19 4.75
CA THR A 39 5.18 -11.73 4.69
C THR A 39 6.54 -11.40 4.08
N HIS A 40 6.50 -10.69 2.96
CA HIS A 40 7.70 -10.28 2.23
C HIS A 40 8.14 -8.86 2.62
N ALA A 41 7.18 -7.95 2.75
CA ALA A 41 7.43 -6.57 3.10
C ALA A 41 6.22 -5.94 3.81
N VAL A 42 6.46 -4.84 4.51
CA VAL A 42 5.42 -3.92 4.96
C VAL A 42 5.77 -2.54 4.44
N MET A 43 4.85 -1.90 3.73
CA MET A 43 5.03 -0.55 3.19
C MET A 43 3.99 0.40 3.76
N MET A 44 4.39 1.65 3.97
CA MET A 44 3.42 2.71 4.23
C MET A 44 2.82 3.14 2.89
N ALA A 45 1.49 3.06 2.75
CA ALA A 45 0.79 3.40 1.53
C ALA A 45 -0.61 3.95 1.81
N THR A 46 -1.17 4.65 0.83
CA THR A 46 -2.59 5.02 0.86
C THR A 46 -3.45 3.76 0.66
N PRO A 47 -4.52 3.53 1.45
CA PRO A 47 -5.36 2.33 1.35
C PRO A 47 -6.33 2.40 0.16
N ALA A 48 -5.78 2.58 -1.03
CA ALA A 48 -6.50 2.64 -2.31
C ALA A 48 -5.70 1.87 -3.36
N ASP A 49 -6.41 1.23 -4.29
CA ASP A 49 -5.81 0.51 -5.42
C ASP A 49 -4.74 -0.52 -5.00
N LEU A 50 -4.97 -1.18 -3.86
CA LEU A 50 -4.00 -2.06 -3.22
C LEU A 50 -3.65 -3.31 -4.04
N GLU A 51 -4.58 -3.79 -4.88
CA GLU A 51 -4.33 -4.89 -5.81
C GLU A 51 -3.29 -4.49 -6.87
N ASP A 52 -3.47 -3.30 -7.48
CA ASP A 52 -2.54 -2.75 -8.47
C ASP A 52 -1.18 -2.44 -7.85
N PHE A 53 -1.18 -1.91 -6.61
CA PHE A 53 0.04 -1.67 -5.85
C PHE A 53 0.84 -2.97 -5.63
N ALA A 54 0.18 -4.04 -5.18
CA ALA A 54 0.83 -5.33 -4.97
C ALA A 54 1.35 -5.96 -6.26
N LEU A 55 0.57 -5.89 -7.35
CA LEU A 55 1.00 -6.35 -8.67
C LEU A 55 2.24 -5.59 -9.16
N GLY A 56 2.22 -4.26 -9.08
CA GLY A 56 3.33 -3.41 -9.46
C GLY A 56 4.59 -3.67 -8.62
N PHE A 57 4.43 -3.85 -7.31
CA PHE A 57 5.51 -4.21 -6.40
C PHE A 57 6.15 -5.54 -6.81
N ALA A 58 5.34 -6.59 -7.00
CA ALA A 58 5.85 -7.92 -7.30
C ALA A 58 6.65 -7.98 -8.61
N ILE A 59 6.23 -7.20 -9.62
CA ILE A 59 6.94 -7.12 -10.90
C ILE A 59 8.21 -6.28 -10.77
N THR A 60 8.12 -5.11 -10.13
CA THR A 60 9.23 -4.15 -10.04
C THR A 60 10.39 -4.69 -9.20
N GLU A 61 10.07 -5.38 -8.10
CA GLU A 61 11.06 -5.99 -7.21
C GLU A 61 11.53 -7.36 -7.69
N GLY A 62 11.04 -7.85 -8.84
CA GLY A 62 11.44 -9.13 -9.40
C GLY A 62 10.94 -10.35 -8.61
N VAL A 63 9.94 -10.17 -7.75
CA VAL A 63 9.31 -11.25 -6.98
C VAL A 63 8.62 -12.25 -7.92
N ALA A 64 7.91 -11.74 -8.93
CA ALA A 64 7.18 -12.55 -9.90
C ALA A 64 7.05 -11.83 -11.25
N ARG A 65 6.97 -12.59 -12.33
CA ARG A 65 6.51 -12.08 -13.62
C ARG A 65 4.98 -11.97 -13.65
N PRO A 66 4.39 -11.14 -14.54
CA PRO A 66 2.94 -11.01 -14.64
C PRO A 66 2.19 -12.34 -14.87
N ASP A 67 2.77 -13.27 -15.63
CA ASP A 67 2.18 -14.60 -15.91
C ASP A 67 2.24 -15.56 -14.72
N GLN A 68 2.95 -15.20 -13.66
CA GLN A 68 3.16 -16.02 -12.48
C GLN A 68 2.25 -15.64 -11.31
N ILE A 69 1.47 -14.57 -11.41
CA ILE A 69 0.55 -14.11 -10.37
C ILE A 69 -0.82 -14.70 -10.70
N ARG A 70 -1.33 -15.58 -9.82
CA ARG A 70 -2.60 -16.28 -10.04
C ARG A 70 -3.78 -15.51 -9.49
N ASP A 71 -3.60 -14.90 -8.33
CA ASP A 71 -4.68 -14.24 -7.60
C ASP A 71 -4.11 -13.22 -6.60
N VAL A 72 -4.90 -12.21 -6.27
CA VAL A 72 -4.57 -11.17 -5.30
C VAL A 72 -5.76 -10.96 -4.38
N GLU A 73 -5.54 -11.07 -3.07
CA GLU A 73 -6.56 -10.84 -2.05
C GLU A 73 -6.18 -9.66 -1.17
N VAL A 74 -7.12 -8.76 -0.92
CA VAL A 74 -6.94 -7.63 -0.02
C VAL A 74 -7.79 -7.84 1.23
N ALA A 75 -7.16 -7.77 2.40
CA ALA A 75 -7.81 -7.93 3.69
C ALA A 75 -7.47 -6.76 4.62
N GLU A 76 -8.49 -6.18 5.24
CA GLU A 76 -8.32 -5.20 6.31
C GLU A 76 -7.89 -5.90 7.60
N GLN A 77 -6.95 -5.29 8.33
CA GLN A 77 -6.40 -5.78 9.59
C GLN A 77 -6.51 -4.69 10.66
N PRO A 78 -6.41 -5.01 11.96
CA PRO A 78 -6.49 -4.01 13.02
C PRO A 78 -5.48 -2.87 12.89
N ASP A 79 -4.28 -3.17 12.38
CA ASP A 79 -3.19 -2.21 12.29
C ASP A 79 -3.01 -1.62 10.87
N GLY A 80 -3.80 -2.04 9.88
CA GLY A 80 -3.64 -1.61 8.49
C GLY A 80 -4.23 -2.59 7.49
N TRP A 81 -3.50 -2.91 6.42
CA TRP A 81 -3.96 -3.81 5.37
C TRP A 81 -2.97 -4.94 5.13
N GLU A 82 -3.50 -6.08 4.69
CA GLU A 82 -2.72 -7.21 4.19
C GLU A 82 -3.15 -7.49 2.75
N VAL A 83 -2.19 -7.54 1.83
CA VAL A 83 -2.41 -7.91 0.43
C VAL A 83 -1.64 -9.19 0.15
N ARG A 84 -2.37 -10.24 -0.22
CA ARG A 84 -1.85 -11.58 -0.45
C ARG A 84 -1.77 -11.82 -1.94
N LEU A 85 -0.59 -12.15 -2.44
CA LEU A 85 -0.42 -12.63 -3.80
C LEU A 85 -0.21 -14.14 -3.77
N TRP A 86 -1.01 -14.83 -4.57
CA TRP A 86 -0.90 -16.26 -4.78
C TRP A 86 -0.13 -16.51 -6.07
N LEU A 87 1.05 -17.10 -5.97
CA LEU A 87 1.94 -17.26 -7.11
C LEU A 87 1.86 -18.67 -7.70
N ALA A 88 2.21 -18.81 -8.97
CA ALA A 88 2.37 -20.12 -9.61
C ALA A 88 3.52 -20.91 -8.94
N PRO A 89 3.48 -22.25 -8.92
CA PRO A 89 4.46 -23.09 -8.20
C PRO A 89 5.95 -22.85 -8.54
N ASP A 90 6.26 -22.27 -9.69
CA ASP A 90 7.62 -22.00 -10.17
C ASP A 90 8.04 -20.51 -10.07
N ALA A 91 7.23 -19.66 -9.42
CA ALA A 91 7.48 -18.22 -9.32
C ALA A 91 8.61 -17.87 -8.35
N GLY A 92 8.65 -18.50 -7.17
CA GLY A 92 9.53 -18.14 -6.04
C GLY A 92 11.02 -18.41 -6.22
N ARG A 93 11.50 -18.64 -7.45
CA ARG A 93 12.88 -19.02 -7.75
C ARG A 93 13.73 -17.87 -8.34
N ALA A 94 13.14 -16.67 -8.46
CA ALA A 94 13.76 -15.50 -9.10
C ALA A 94 14.55 -14.59 -8.14
N VAL A 95 14.49 -14.82 -6.82
CA VAL A 95 15.29 -14.05 -5.85
C VAL A 95 16.67 -14.71 -5.73
N THR A 96 17.63 -14.29 -6.56
CA THR A 96 19.05 -14.64 -6.46
C THR A 96 19.90 -13.39 -6.63
#